data_AF-A0A6J7PXR2-F1
#
_entry.id   AF-A0A6J7PXR2-F1
#
_cell.length_a   1.000
_cell.length_b   1.000
_cell.length_c   1.000
_cell.angle_alpha   90.00
_cell.angle_beta   90.00
_cell.angle_gamma   90.00
#
_symmetry.space_group_name_H-M   'P 1'
#
loop_
_entity.id
_entity.type
_entity.pdbx_description
1 polymer ?
#
loop_
_entity_poly.entity_id
_entity_poly.type
_entity_poly.pdbx_seq_one_letter_code
_entity_poly.pdbx_strand_id
1 'polypeptide(L)'
;MSDVQAEGLRALAQETGRSQQDLIREALSEYVRTYRLRGFPPEVRHLLTPGRRASPQAHARPLLVLPDDMTSDDILAEERVLSDS
;
A
#
# COMPACT_ATOMS: atom_id res chain seq x y z
N MET A 1 -7.95 0.37 27.95
CA MET A 1 -8.80 0.41 26.72
C MET A 1 -10.10 1.08 27.12
N SER A 2 -10.58 2.06 26.36
CA SER A 2 -11.92 2.59 26.63
C SER A 2 -12.97 1.54 26.23
N ASP A 3 -14.10 1.51 26.92
CA ASP A 3 -15.17 0.54 26.63
C ASP A 3 -15.65 0.61 25.18
N VAL A 4 -15.66 1.82 24.60
CA VAL A 4 -15.98 2.07 23.19
C VAL A 4 -15.02 1.35 22.23
N GLN A 5 -13.71 1.31 22.54
CA GLN A 5 -12.73 0.60 21.71
C GLN A 5 -12.89 -0.92 21.81
N ALA A 6 -13.23 -1.43 23.00
CA ALA A 6 -13.49 -2.85 23.20
C ALA A 6 -14.73 -3.32 22.43
N GLU A 7 -15.77 -2.48 22.40
CA GLU A 7 -17.01 -2.77 21.68
C GLU A 7 -16.83 -2.69 20.17
N GLY A 8 -16.11 -1.67 19.67
CA GLY A 8 -15.74 -1.58 18.26
C GLY A 8 -14.90 -2.77 17.78
N LEU A 9 -13.95 -3.24 18.60
CA LEU A 9 -13.14 -4.41 18.27
C LEU A 9 -13.96 -5.71 18.24
N ARG A 10 -14.92 -5.86 19.16
CA ARG A 10 -15.86 -7.00 19.16
C ARG A 10 -16.72 -7.01 17.90
N ALA A 11 -17.29 -5.86 17.52
CA ALA A 11 -18.09 -5.73 16.32
C ALA A 11 -17.28 -6.05 15.06
N LEU A 12 -16.06 -5.52 14.94
CA LEU A 12 -15.17 -5.79 13.81
C LEU A 12 -14.76 -7.27 13.71
N ALA A 13 -14.53 -7.94 14.86
CA ALA A 13 -14.25 -9.37 14.90
C ALA A 13 -15.45 -10.19 14.41
N GLN A 14 -16.67 -9.80 14.77
CA GLN A 14 -17.89 -10.46 14.28
C GLN A 14 -18.10 -10.26 12.78
N GLU A 15 -17.89 -9.03 12.28
CA GLU A 15 -18.05 -8.69 10.86
C GLU A 15 -17.04 -9.43 9.98
N THR A 16 -15.78 -9.48 10.41
CA THR A 16 -14.68 -10.07 9.62
C THR A 16 -14.53 -11.58 9.83
N GLY A 17 -15.19 -12.15 10.84
CA GLY A 17 -15.00 -13.54 11.27
C GLY A 17 -13.60 -13.83 11.84
N ARG A 18 -12.82 -12.79 12.14
CA ARG A 18 -11.43 -12.90 12.63
C ARG A 18 -11.37 -12.77 14.13
N SER A 19 -10.32 -13.33 14.75
CA SER A 19 -10.12 -13.15 16.19
C SER A 19 -9.76 -11.70 16.51
N GLN A 20 -10.21 -11.20 17.66
CA GLN A 20 -9.82 -9.88 18.16
C GLN A 20 -8.30 -9.74 18.31
N GLN A 21 -7.61 -10.84 18.66
CA GLN A 21 -6.16 -10.85 18.78
C GLN A 21 -5.47 -10.62 17.44
N ASP A 22 -5.97 -11.21 16.35
CA ASP A 22 -5.41 -11.00 15.01
C ASP A 22 -5.62 -9.57 14.53
N LEU A 23 -6.80 -9.01 14.79
CA LEU A 23 -7.11 -7.61 14.49
C LEU A 23 -6.21 -6.65 15.27
N ILE A 24 -5.95 -6.93 16.56
CA ILE A 24 -5.01 -6.15 17.36
C ILE A 24 -3.59 -6.24 16.80
N ARG A 25 -3.12 -7.44 16.45
CA ARG A 25 -1.77 -7.64 15.88
C ARG A 25 -1.60 -6.88 14.56
N GLU A 26 -2.61 -6.92 13.70
CA GLU A 26 -2.62 -6.18 12.45
C GLU A 26 -2.59 -4.67 12.68
N ALA A 27 -3.47 -4.16 13.55
CA ALA A 27 -3.51 -2.74 13.87
C ALA A 27 -2.18 -2.24 14.46
N LEU A 28 -1.54 -3.02 15.32
CA LEU A 28 -0.22 -2.72 15.87
C LEU A 28 0.87 -2.74 14.79
N SER A 29 0.82 -3.70 13.86
CA SER A 29 1.78 -3.80 12.77
C SER A 29 1.70 -2.60 11.84
N GLU A 30 0.49 -2.18 11.49
CA GLU A 30 0.26 -1.00 10.66
C GLU A 30 0.65 0.29 11.40
N TYR A 31 0.34 0.38 12.70
CA TYR A 31 0.79 1.49 13.54
C TYR A 31 2.32 1.61 13.54
N VAL A 32 3.05 0.52 13.81
CA VAL A 32 4.52 0.53 13.84
C VAL A 32 5.09 0.93 12.49
N ARG A 33 4.53 0.40 11.39
CA ARG A 33 4.94 0.72 10.02
C ARG A 33 4.78 2.22 9.71
N THR A 34 3.68 2.81 10.14
CA THR A 34 3.30 4.19 9.81
C THR A 34 3.68 5.21 10.87
N TYR A 35 4.13 4.78 12.05
CA TYR A 35 4.42 5.65 13.19
C TYR A 35 5.41 6.76 12.85
N ARG A 36 6.48 6.42 12.12
CA ARG A 36 7.50 7.40 11.66
C ARG A 36 6.95 8.40 10.63
N LEU A 37 5.85 8.06 9.96
CA LEU A 37 5.23 8.88 8.92
C LEU A 37 4.15 9.84 9.47
N ARG A 38 3.79 9.73 10.75
CA ARG A 38 2.75 10.58 11.38
C ARG A 38 3.10 12.06 11.39
N GLY A 39 4.39 12.41 11.47
CA GLY A 39 4.86 13.80 11.42
C GLY A 39 4.75 14.44 10.03
N PHE A 40 4.36 13.68 9.01
CA PHE A 40 4.31 14.13 7.63
C PHE A 40 2.87 14.13 7.09
N PRO A 41 2.50 15.14 6.29
CA PRO A 41 1.22 15.19 5.58
C PRO A 41 0.99 13.94 4.70
N PRO A 42 -0.25 13.42 4.58
CA PRO A 42 -0.56 12.25 3.77
C PRO A 42 0.01 12.30 2.35
N GLU A 43 0.00 13.49 1.74
CA GLU A 43 0.42 13.76 0.38
C GLU A 43 1.90 13.46 0.16
N VAL A 44 2.75 13.58 1.19
CA VAL A 44 4.20 13.35 1.06
C VAL A 44 4.67 12.03 1.68
N ARG A 45 3.80 11.28 2.34
CA ARG A 45 4.17 10.00 2.99
C ARG A 45 4.70 8.99 1.99
N HIS A 46 4.18 8.98 0.76
CA HIS A 46 4.61 8.04 -0.27
C HIS A 46 6.07 8.25 -0.69
N LEU A 47 6.59 9.48 -0.61
CA LEU A 47 8.00 9.81 -0.90
C LEU A 47 8.95 9.29 0.19
N LEU A 48 8.46 9.19 1.42
CA LEU A 48 9.23 8.80 2.60
C LEU A 48 9.04 7.33 2.97
N THR A 49 7.98 6.70 2.47
CA THR A 49 7.71 5.29 2.69
C THR A 49 8.78 4.50 1.96
N PRO A 50 9.62 3.72 2.69
CA PRO A 50 10.62 2.91 2.02
C PRO A 50 9.92 1.97 1.05
N GLY A 51 10.32 2.02 -0.22
CA GLY A 51 9.80 1.10 -1.24
C GLY A 51 9.96 -0.34 -0.76
N ARG A 52 8.91 -1.16 -0.92
CA ARG A 52 9.03 -2.59 -0.67
C ARG A 52 10.10 -3.11 -1.62
N ARG A 53 11.17 -3.73 -1.07
CA ARG A 53 12.12 -4.46 -1.92
C ARG A 53 11.31 -5.44 -2.76
N ALA A 54 11.48 -5.36 -4.08
CA ALA A 54 10.82 -6.27 -5.00
C ALA A 54 11.13 -7.71 -4.56
N SER A 55 10.11 -8.58 -4.59
CA SER A 55 10.35 -9.99 -4.29
C SER A 55 11.27 -10.58 -5.36
N PRO A 56 12.01 -11.67 -5.07
CA PRO A 56 12.78 -12.36 -6.09
C PRO A 56 11.93 -12.75 -7.32
N GLN A 57 10.64 -13.05 -7.12
CA GLN A 57 9.72 -13.30 -8.24
C GLN A 57 9.39 -12.04 -9.05
N ALA A 58 9.36 -10.86 -8.43
CA ALA A 58 9.17 -9.60 -9.14
C ALA A 58 10.39 -9.26 -10.02
N HIS A 59 11.61 -9.63 -9.59
CA HIS A 59 12.82 -9.55 -10.42
C HIS A 59 12.86 -10.60 -11.54
N ALA A 60 12.09 -11.69 -11.40
CA ALA A 60 11.96 -12.72 -12.43
C ALA A 60 10.96 -12.36 -13.53
N ARG A 61 10.22 -11.25 -13.37
CA ARG A 61 9.41 -10.71 -14.48
C ARG A 61 10.36 -10.18 -15.56
N PRO A 62 10.13 -10.50 -16.84
CA PRO A 62 10.91 -9.91 -17.91
C PRO A 62 10.80 -8.40 -17.82
N LEU A 63 11.95 -7.72 -17.81
CA LEU A 63 11.99 -6.27 -17.92
C LEU A 63 11.27 -5.90 -19.22
N LEU A 64 10.38 -4.92 -19.16
CA LEU A 64 9.85 -4.30 -20.37
C LEU A 64 11.04 -3.66 -21.08
N VAL A 65 11.44 -4.25 -22.20
CA VAL A 65 12.43 -3.67 -23.10
C VAL A 65 11.68 -2.70 -23.98
N LEU A 66 11.93 -1.41 -23.75
CA LEU A 66 11.42 -0.35 -24.60
C LEU A 66 12.21 -0.38 -25.93
N PRO A 67 11.56 -0.21 -27.09
CA PRO A 67 12.26 -0.03 -28.36
C PRO A 67 13.26 1.14 -28.28
N ASP A 68 14.38 1.03 -28.99
CA ASP A 68 15.47 2.01 -28.94
C ASP A 68 15.05 3.42 -29.42
N ASP A 69 13.99 3.50 -30.20
CA ASP A 69 13.40 4.73 -30.75
C ASP A 69 12.23 5.28 -29.92
N MET A 70 11.83 4.59 -28.84
CA MET A 70 10.71 5.00 -28.01
C MET A 70 11.15 6.02 -26.95
N THR A 71 10.55 7.20 -26.99
CA THR A 71 10.85 8.26 -26.02
C THR A 71 9.90 8.20 -24.82
N SER A 72 10.25 8.90 -23.75
CA SER A 72 9.39 9.00 -22.55
C SER A 72 8.04 9.64 -22.85
N ASP A 73 7.99 10.54 -23.84
CA ASP A 73 6.74 11.22 -24.24
C ASP A 73 5.79 10.26 -24.97
N ASP A 74 6.32 9.31 -25.75
CA ASP A 74 5.53 8.30 -26.47
C ASP A 74 4.81 7.35 -25.50
N ILE A 75 5.49 6.96 -24.41
CA ILE A 75 4.94 6.08 -23.37
C ILE A 75 3.79 6.77 -22.62
N LEU A 76 3.97 8.04 -22.28
CA LEU A 76 2.95 8.82 -21.57
C LEU A 76 1.75 9.14 -22.45
N ALA A 77 1.93 9.21 -23.77
CA ALA A 77 0.85 9.36 -24.72
C ALA A 77 -0.03 8.10 -24.82
N GLU A 78 0.57 6.90 -24.81
CA GLU A 78 -0.16 5.63 -24.84
C GLU A 78 -1.02 5.40 -23.58
N GLU A 79 -0.49 5.68 -22.38
CA GLU A 79 -1.25 5.49 -21.13
C GLU A 79 -2.51 6.37 -21.06
N ARG A 80 -2.47 7.57 -21.65
CA ARG A 80 -3.62 8.48 -21.70
C ARG A 80 -4.76 7.93 -22.57
N VAL A 81 -4.44 7.27 -23.68
CA VAL A 81 -5.43 6.69 -24.59
C VAL A 81 -6.16 5.50 -23.94
N LEU A 82 -5.45 4.70 -23.13
CA LEU A 82 -6.03 3.57 -22.39
C LEU A 82 -6.91 4.00 -21.21
N SER A 83 -6.69 5.20 -20.67
CA SER A 83 -7.49 5.76 -19.56
C SER A 83 -8.81 6.38 -20.01
N ASP A 84 -8.95 6.72 -21.29
CA ASP A 84 -10.12 7.40 -21.86
C ASP A 84 -11.08 6.45 -22.62
N SER A 85 -10.85 5.13 -22.54
CA SER A 85 -11.72 4.07 -23.09
C SER A 85 -12.42 3.28 -21.99
#